data_AF-A0A0L0VZF4-F1
#
_entry.id   AF-A0A0L0VZF4-F1
#
_cell.length_a   1.000
_cell.length_b   1.000
_cell.length_c   1.000
_cell.angle_alpha   90.00
_cell.angle_beta   90.00
_cell.angle_gamma   90.00
#
_symmetry.space_group_name_H-M   'P 1'
#
loop_
_entity.id
_entity.type
_entity.pdbx_description
1 polymer ?
#
loop_
_entity_poly.entity_id
_entity_poly.type
_entity_poly.pdbx_seq_one_letter_code
_entity_poly.pdbx_strand_id
1 'polypeptide(L)'
;MSLPRIVSQVVILGSQILGKAFVEAYRQAARNARSGTSHSTGAGERGGANLGSNLAGEGGPMITRKHKMTVDEACQILNVKNVAFSEGPNQPIVSEELSNMLKAYERMFQANEKTSKYLLSKVVRAKDRISAEVELAKTPTPPQPPPQQPPQP
;
A
#
# COMPACT_ATOMS: atom_id res chain seq x y z
N MET A 1 -28.68 -44.64 -16.27
CA MET A 1 -28.23 -43.23 -16.28
C MET A 1 -26.97 -43.15 -17.13
N SER A 2 -27.00 -42.51 -18.30
CA SER A 2 -25.87 -42.49 -19.23
C SER A 2 -24.78 -41.53 -18.73
N LEU A 3 -23.59 -42.07 -18.44
CA LEU A 3 -22.38 -41.35 -18.00
C LEU A 3 -22.11 -40.02 -18.75
N PRO A 4 -22.29 -39.93 -20.09
CA PRO A 4 -22.05 -38.70 -20.84
C PRO A 4 -22.93 -37.52 -20.41
N ARG A 5 -24.18 -37.79 -19.99
CA ARG A 5 -25.11 -36.73 -19.55
C ARG A 5 -24.71 -36.16 -18.18
N ILE A 6 -24.21 -37.00 -17.29
CA ILE A 6 -23.74 -36.58 -15.96
C ILE A 6 -22.49 -35.71 -16.11
N VAL A 7 -21.53 -36.11 -16.95
CA VAL A 7 -20.31 -35.33 -17.22
C VAL A 7 -20.66 -33.96 -17.82
N SER A 8 -21.54 -33.91 -18.83
CA SER A 8 -21.96 -32.62 -19.40
C SER A 8 -22.62 -31.70 -18.39
N GLN A 9 -23.39 -32.26 -17.45
CA GLN A 9 -24.09 -31.47 -16.43
C GLN A 9 -23.13 -30.88 -15.39
N VAL A 10 -22.13 -31.65 -14.96
CA VAL A 10 -21.09 -31.18 -14.03
C VAL A 10 -20.22 -30.10 -14.67
N VAL A 11 -19.86 -30.25 -15.94
CA VAL A 11 -19.06 -29.24 -16.66
C VAL A 11 -19.85 -27.94 -16.81
N ILE A 12 -21.11 -27.99 -17.24
CA ILE A 12 -21.94 -26.78 -17.40
C ILE A 12 -22.13 -26.07 -16.06
N LEU A 13 -22.41 -26.81 -14.99
CA LEU A 13 -22.63 -26.24 -13.67
C LEU A 13 -21.34 -25.67 -13.06
N GLY A 14 -20.21 -26.37 -13.22
CA GLY A 14 -18.90 -25.92 -12.76
C GLY A 14 -18.40 -24.66 -13.50
N SER A 15 -18.59 -24.59 -14.82
CA SER A 15 -18.18 -23.44 -15.62
C SER A 15 -18.97 -22.16 -15.28
N GLN A 16 -20.24 -22.28 -14.89
CA GLN A 16 -21.05 -21.12 -14.49
C GLN A 16 -20.55 -20.50 -13.18
N ILE A 17 -20.22 -21.34 -12.19
CA ILE A 17 -19.71 -20.88 -10.88
C ILE A 17 -18.33 -20.23 -11.04
N LEU A 18 -17.43 -20.89 -11.77
CA LEU A 18 -16.09 -20.39 -12.00
C LEU A 18 -16.12 -19.07 -12.81
N GLY A 19 -16.92 -19.02 -13.88
CA GLY A 19 -17.05 -17.82 -14.71
C GLY A 19 -17.60 -16.60 -13.95
N LYS A 20 -18.58 -16.79 -13.06
CA LYS A 20 -19.14 -15.70 -12.25
C LYS A 20 -18.12 -15.17 -11.23
N ALA A 21 -17.38 -16.05 -10.56
CA ALA A 21 -16.35 -15.66 -9.62
C ALA A 21 -15.22 -14.85 -10.29
N PHE A 22 -14.75 -15.29 -11.47
CA PHE A 22 -13.74 -14.54 -12.23
C PHE A 22 -14.25 -13.17 -12.68
N VAL A 23 -15.51 -13.06 -13.13
CA VAL A 23 -16.10 -11.77 -13.52
C VAL A 23 -16.25 -10.84 -12.32
N GLU A 24 -16.68 -11.34 -11.16
CA GLU A 24 -16.81 -10.54 -9.95
C GLU A 24 -15.45 -10.07 -9.43
N ALA A 25 -14.45 -10.97 -9.38
CA ALA A 25 -13.08 -10.62 -9.03
C ALA A 25 -12.50 -9.61 -10.03
N TYR A 26 -12.71 -9.80 -11.33
CA TYR A 26 -12.28 -8.85 -12.35
C TYR A 26 -12.98 -7.50 -12.19
N ARG A 27 -14.28 -7.47 -11.87
CA ARG A 27 -15.03 -6.23 -11.65
C ARG A 27 -14.62 -5.53 -10.36
N GLN A 28 -14.26 -6.28 -9.32
CA GLN A 28 -13.67 -5.74 -8.09
C GLN A 28 -12.28 -5.17 -8.36
N ALA A 29 -11.41 -5.90 -9.06
CA ALA A 29 -10.11 -5.41 -9.48
C ALA A 29 -10.21 -4.17 -10.39
N ALA A 30 -11.13 -4.17 -11.35
CA ALA A 30 -11.39 -3.03 -12.23
C ALA A 30 -11.99 -1.83 -11.48
N ARG A 31 -12.85 -2.06 -10.48
CA ARG A 31 -13.35 -1.00 -9.58
C ARG A 31 -12.21 -0.45 -8.74
N ASN A 32 -11.36 -1.28 -8.16
CA ASN A 32 -10.21 -0.83 -7.38
C ASN A 32 -9.20 -0.06 -8.26
N ALA A 33 -9.01 -0.48 -9.51
CA ALA A 33 -8.20 0.24 -10.49
C ALA A 33 -8.82 1.59 -10.91
N ARG A 34 -10.14 1.68 -11.05
CA ARG A 34 -10.86 2.92 -11.42
C ARG A 34 -11.07 3.86 -10.23
N SER A 35 -11.21 3.31 -9.03
CA SER A 35 -11.34 4.01 -7.74
C SER A 35 -9.98 4.36 -7.14
N GLY A 36 -8.87 4.11 -7.84
CA GLY A 36 -7.53 4.58 -7.48
C GLY A 36 -7.38 6.11 -7.37
N THR A 37 -8.46 6.87 -7.60
CA THR A 37 -8.57 8.32 -7.36
C THR A 37 -9.31 8.70 -6.08
N SER A 38 -9.75 7.75 -5.25
CA SER A 38 -10.31 8.05 -3.93
C SER A 38 -9.89 7.02 -2.90
N HIS A 39 -8.89 7.42 -2.11
CA HIS A 39 -8.45 6.76 -0.89
C HIS A 39 -9.61 6.19 -0.05
N SER A 40 -9.53 4.92 0.35
CA SER A 40 -9.75 4.53 1.75
C SER A 40 -9.28 3.10 2.00
N THR A 41 -8.49 2.99 3.06
CA THR A 41 -8.32 1.83 3.94
C THR A 41 -9.44 0.79 3.84
N GLY A 42 -9.14 -0.38 3.27
CA GLY A 42 -10.07 -1.50 3.23
C GLY A 42 -9.45 -2.70 2.53
N ALA A 43 -9.02 -3.67 3.35
CA ALA A 43 -8.68 -5.06 3.05
C ALA A 43 -8.68 -5.52 1.57
N GLY A 44 -7.52 -6.02 1.13
CA GLY A 44 -7.47 -7.05 0.09
C GLY A 44 -6.61 -6.71 -1.12
N GLU A 45 -5.54 -7.49 -1.27
CA GLU A 45 -4.91 -7.88 -2.54
C GLU A 45 -3.87 -6.94 -3.17
N ARG A 46 -2.64 -7.26 -2.76
CA ARG A 46 -1.35 -7.09 -3.45
C ARG A 46 -1.48 -7.16 -4.98
N GLY A 47 -1.36 -6.02 -5.65
CA GLY A 47 -1.24 -5.91 -7.10
C GLY A 47 -0.16 -4.91 -7.46
N GLY A 48 1.11 -5.32 -7.35
CA GLY A 48 2.26 -4.51 -7.75
C GLY A 48 2.36 -4.46 -9.27
N ALA A 49 2.09 -3.29 -9.85
CA ALA A 49 2.75 -2.76 -11.05
C ALA A 49 2.24 -1.32 -11.31
N ASN A 50 3.13 -0.33 -11.22
CA ASN A 50 2.93 1.06 -11.65
C ASN A 50 2.13 2.02 -10.75
N LEU A 51 2.25 1.92 -9.43
CA LEU A 51 1.66 2.90 -8.50
C LEU A 51 2.54 4.16 -8.25
N GLY A 52 3.80 4.16 -8.70
CA GLY A 52 4.75 5.23 -8.34
C GLY A 52 4.64 6.53 -9.15
N SER A 53 4.06 6.49 -10.36
CA SER A 53 4.08 7.66 -11.26
C SER A 53 2.86 8.58 -11.12
N ASN A 54 1.70 8.06 -10.68
CA ASN A 54 0.46 8.84 -10.62
C ASN A 54 0.09 9.30 -9.20
N LEU A 55 0.63 8.70 -8.13
CA LEU A 55 0.39 9.11 -6.74
C LEU A 55 1.26 10.28 -6.25
N ALA A 56 2.31 10.64 -6.99
CA ALA A 56 3.12 11.83 -6.72
C ALA A 56 2.54 13.10 -7.41
N GLY A 57 1.35 13.01 -8.01
CA GLY A 57 0.61 14.14 -8.55
C GLY A 57 0.14 15.13 -7.47
N GLU A 58 -0.30 16.29 -7.92
CA GLU A 58 -0.54 17.52 -7.15
C GLU A 58 -1.45 17.36 -5.90
N GLY A 59 -2.31 16.33 -5.85
CA GLY A 59 -3.25 16.05 -4.76
C GLY A 59 -2.78 15.05 -3.68
N GLY A 60 -1.58 14.49 -3.77
CA GLY A 60 -1.08 13.51 -2.79
C GLY A 60 -0.53 14.13 -1.49
N PRO A 61 -0.48 13.37 -0.37
CA PRO A 61 0.17 13.81 0.88
C PRO A 61 1.57 14.35 0.61
N MET A 62 1.95 15.47 1.23
CA MET A 62 3.24 16.16 0.99
C MET A 62 4.44 15.20 1.10
N ILE A 63 4.38 14.26 2.04
CA ILE A 63 5.37 13.22 2.27
C ILE A 63 5.52 12.25 1.07
N THR A 64 4.41 11.88 0.43
CA THR A 64 4.41 11.01 -0.75
C THR A 64 5.01 11.74 -1.96
N ARG A 65 4.79 13.06 -2.07
CA ARG A 65 5.43 13.89 -3.12
C ARG A 65 6.94 13.99 -2.93
N LYS A 66 7.43 14.15 -1.69
CA LYS A 66 8.86 14.23 -1.39
C LYS A 66 9.60 12.92 -1.69
N HIS A 67 9.07 11.79 -1.25
CA HIS A 67 9.73 10.49 -1.44
C HIS A 67 9.39 9.80 -2.78
N LYS A 68 8.39 10.30 -3.50
CA LYS A 68 7.83 9.69 -4.72
C LYS A 68 7.53 8.19 -4.54
N MET A 69 7.00 7.85 -3.36
CA MET A 69 6.76 6.50 -2.90
C MET A 69 5.66 6.50 -1.84
N THR A 70 4.78 5.51 -1.87
CA THR A 70 3.74 5.31 -0.85
C THR A 70 4.27 4.50 0.33
N VAL A 71 3.59 4.55 1.49
CA VAL A 71 3.95 3.70 2.64
C VAL A 71 3.82 2.22 2.27
N ASP A 72 2.79 1.86 1.52
CA ASP A 72 2.57 0.48 1.11
C ASP A 72 3.67 -0.03 0.17
N GLU A 73 4.10 0.80 -0.80
CA GLU A 73 5.25 0.48 -1.66
C GLU A 73 6.53 0.29 -0.82
N ALA A 74 6.76 1.16 0.17
CA ALA A 74 7.92 1.04 1.04
C ALA A 74 7.90 -0.26 1.87
N CYS A 75 6.72 -0.64 2.38
CA CYS A 75 6.54 -1.89 3.13
C CYS A 75 6.80 -3.11 2.25
N GLN A 76 6.32 -3.09 1.00
CA GLN A 76 6.56 -4.16 0.04
C GLN A 76 8.04 -4.27 -0.34
N ILE A 77 8.74 -3.16 -0.57
CA ILE A 77 10.18 -3.16 -0.91
C ILE A 77 11.02 -3.77 0.21
N LEU A 78 10.72 -3.43 1.48
CA LEU A 78 11.46 -3.93 2.64
C LEU A 78 10.91 -5.26 3.19
N ASN A 79 9.85 -5.81 2.57
CA ASN A 79 9.15 -7.01 3.02
C ASN A 79 8.77 -6.96 4.52
N VAL A 80 8.21 -5.84 4.93
CA VAL A 80 7.71 -5.57 6.28
C VAL A 80 6.20 -5.47 6.27
N LYS A 81 5.58 -5.70 7.42
CA LYS A 81 4.13 -5.56 7.58
C LYS A 81 3.75 -4.09 7.57
N ASN A 82 2.68 -3.77 6.85
CA ASN A 82 2.08 -2.44 6.87
C ASN A 82 1.30 -2.31 8.19
N VAL A 83 1.93 -1.66 9.18
CA VAL A 83 1.32 -1.31 10.46
C VAL A 83 0.98 0.18 10.49
N ALA A 84 0.20 0.62 11.47
CA ALA A 84 -0.14 2.03 11.64
C ALA A 84 1.08 2.83 12.15
N PHE A 85 2.08 3.04 11.28
CA PHE A 85 3.31 3.80 11.59
C PHE A 85 3.02 5.24 12.05
N SER A 86 1.84 5.77 11.70
CA SER A 86 1.29 7.05 12.15
C SER A 86 0.98 7.11 13.66
N GLU A 87 0.90 5.97 14.34
CA GLU A 87 0.66 5.90 15.80
C GLU A 87 1.96 6.02 16.61
N GLY A 88 3.10 6.13 15.91
CA GLY A 88 4.41 6.34 16.51
C GLY A 88 5.00 5.11 17.19
N PRO A 89 6.22 5.24 17.77
CA PRO A 89 6.96 4.10 18.33
C PRO A 89 6.43 3.64 19.70
N ASN A 90 5.41 4.30 20.24
CA ASN A 90 4.87 4.01 21.57
C ASN A 90 4.12 2.66 21.61
N GLN A 91 3.71 2.15 20.45
CA GLN A 91 3.11 0.84 20.35
C GLN A 91 4.19 -0.26 20.18
N PRO A 92 4.05 -1.39 20.89
CA PRO A 92 5.01 -2.50 20.81
C PRO A 92 5.08 -3.08 19.40
N ILE A 93 3.94 -3.14 18.70
CA ILE A 93 3.84 -3.67 17.33
C ILE A 93 4.65 -2.80 16.35
N VAL A 94 4.57 -1.47 16.48
CA VAL A 94 5.26 -0.53 15.59
C VAL A 94 6.77 -0.53 15.83
N SER A 95 7.20 -0.63 17.09
CA SER A 95 8.63 -0.69 17.45
C SER A 95 9.29 -2.00 17.01
N GLU A 96 8.60 -3.14 17.14
CA GLU A 96 9.06 -4.42 16.60
C GLU A 96 9.22 -4.34 15.07
N GLU A 97 8.21 -3.81 14.38
CA GLU A 97 8.25 -3.69 12.92
C GLU A 97 9.34 -2.72 12.45
N LEU A 98 9.60 -1.65 13.20
CA LEU A 98 10.70 -0.73 12.90
C LEU A 98 12.07 -1.40 13.03
N SER A 99 12.25 -2.29 14.02
CA SER A 99 13.47 -3.10 14.14
C SER A 99 13.61 -4.05 12.94
N ASN A 100 12.52 -4.71 12.54
CA ASN A 100 12.49 -5.60 11.39
C ASN A 100 12.81 -4.84 10.09
N MET A 101 12.28 -3.62 9.94
CA MET A 101 12.56 -2.72 8.83
C MET A 101 14.04 -2.36 8.73
N LEU A 102 14.70 -2.01 9.83
CA LEU A 102 16.14 -1.70 9.83
C LEU A 102 16.99 -2.92 9.46
N LYS A 103 16.65 -4.11 9.98
CA LYS A 103 17.33 -5.37 9.63
C LYS A 103 17.13 -5.73 8.15
N ALA A 104 15.92 -5.54 7.63
CA ALA A 104 15.61 -5.78 6.23
C ALA A 104 16.34 -4.79 5.32
N TYR A 105 16.37 -3.50 5.69
CA TYR A 105 17.13 -2.46 4.99
C TYR A 105 18.61 -2.84 4.90
N GLU A 106 19.25 -3.20 6.01
CA GLU A 106 20.68 -3.55 6.02
C GLU A 106 20.97 -4.73 5.08
N ARG A 107 20.16 -5.80 5.19
CA ARG A 107 20.28 -6.98 4.33
C ARG A 107 20.12 -6.63 2.85
N MET A 108 19.09 -5.85 2.52
CA MET A 108 18.80 -5.45 1.13
C MET A 108 19.84 -4.47 0.59
N PHE A 109 20.36 -3.57 1.43
CA PHE A 109 21.39 -2.63 1.06
C PHE A 109 22.71 -3.36 0.73
N GLN A 110 23.15 -4.25 1.62
CA GLN A 110 24.35 -5.06 1.41
C GLN A 110 24.23 -5.96 0.17
N ALA A 111 23.08 -6.64 0.00
CA ALA A 111 22.85 -7.50 -1.16
C ALA A 111 22.85 -6.73 -2.49
N ASN A 112 22.44 -5.46 -2.48
CA ASN A 112 22.32 -4.63 -3.68
C ASN A 112 23.46 -3.62 -3.87
N GLU A 113 24.45 -3.56 -2.97
CA GLU A 113 25.54 -2.57 -2.99
C GLU A 113 26.27 -2.51 -4.34
N LYS A 114 26.55 -3.67 -4.92
CA LYS A 114 27.28 -3.81 -6.21
C LYS A 114 26.36 -4.01 -7.41
N THR A 115 25.05 -3.84 -7.23
CA THR A 115 24.06 -4.09 -8.27
C THR A 115 23.67 -2.79 -8.98
N SER A 116 22.38 -2.53 -9.19
CA SER A 116 21.91 -1.29 -9.80
C SER A 116 21.74 -0.18 -8.76
N LYS A 117 22.23 1.02 -9.09
CA LYS A 117 22.01 2.23 -8.29
C LYS A 117 20.53 2.56 -8.12
N TYR A 118 19.69 2.15 -9.08
CA TYR A 118 18.24 2.34 -9.00
C TYR A 118 17.60 1.50 -7.89
N LEU A 119 17.93 0.21 -7.80
CA LEU A 119 17.43 -0.66 -6.72
C LEU A 119 17.90 -0.16 -5.36
N LEU A 120 19.18 0.21 -5.25
CA LEU A 120 19.72 0.79 -4.02
C LEU A 120 18.96 2.08 -3.63
N SER A 121 18.71 2.96 -4.60
CA SER A 121 17.94 4.19 -4.38
C SER A 121 16.49 3.90 -3.94
N LYS A 122 15.87 2.82 -4.44
CA LYS A 122 14.52 2.41 -4.00
C LYS A 122 14.53 1.88 -2.57
N VAL A 123 15.51 1.07 -2.20
CA VAL A 123 15.67 0.56 -0.83
C VAL A 123 15.89 1.71 0.17
N VAL A 124 16.75 2.67 -0.16
CA VAL A 124 17.00 3.86 0.68
C VAL A 124 15.72 4.70 0.82
N ARG A 125 15.04 5.00 -0.29
CA ARG A 125 13.79 5.77 -0.24
C ARG A 125 12.68 5.08 0.57
N ALA A 126 12.60 3.75 0.52
CA ALA A 126 11.63 2.99 1.30
C ALA A 126 11.86 3.16 2.81
N LYS A 127 13.12 3.09 3.26
CA LYS A 127 13.49 3.38 4.66
C LYS A 127 13.12 4.81 5.05
N ASP A 128 13.48 5.79 4.22
CA ASP A 128 13.22 7.19 4.52
C ASP A 128 11.72 7.47 4.60
N ARG A 129 10.92 6.84 3.73
CA ARG A 129 9.47 6.99 3.69
C ARG A 129 8.79 6.50 4.96
N ILE A 130 9.22 5.36 5.50
CA ILE A 130 8.68 4.79 6.76
C ILE A 130 9.15 5.62 7.95
N SER A 131 10.43 6.02 7.97
CA SER A 131 10.98 6.90 9.01
C SER A 131 10.22 8.22 9.10
N ALA A 132 9.88 8.82 7.95
CA ALA A 132 9.13 10.06 7.87
C ALA A 132 7.69 9.93 8.43
N GLU A 133 7.01 8.78 8.29
CA GLU A 133 5.70 8.56 8.94
C GLU A 133 5.82 8.56 10.46
N VAL A 134 6.84 7.89 10.98
CA VAL A 134 7.08 7.80 12.42
C VAL A 134 7.47 9.16 13.00
N GLU A 135 8.21 9.97 12.24
CA GLU A 135 8.54 11.35 12.62
C GLU A 135 7.31 12.27 12.60
N LEU A 136 6.44 12.13 11.60
CA LEU A 136 5.17 12.86 11.54
C LEU A 136 4.28 12.50 12.73
N ALA A 137 4.27 11.23 13.15
CA ALA A 137 3.57 10.79 14.36
C ALA A 137 4.13 11.40 15.65
N LYS A 138 5.45 11.70 15.70
CA LYS A 138 6.12 12.31 16.85
C LYS A 138 5.94 13.82 16.93
N THR A 139 5.71 14.50 15.81
CA THR A 139 5.51 15.94 15.79
C THR A 139 4.03 16.26 15.98
N PRO A 140 3.59 16.76 17.15
CA PRO A 140 2.24 17.25 17.28
C PRO A 140 2.04 18.41 16.30
N THR A 141 1.03 18.31 15.46
CA THR A 141 0.53 19.41 14.64
C THR A 141 0.35 20.66 15.54
N PRO A 142 0.93 21.83 15.21
CA PRO A 142 0.61 23.05 15.94
C PRO A 142 -0.90 23.32 15.86
N PRO A 143 -1.54 23.87 16.92
CA PRO A 143 -2.99 24.03 16.98
C PRO A 143 -3.50 24.82 15.77
N GLN A 144 -4.50 24.26 15.09
CA GLN A 144 -5.28 25.00 14.10
C GLN A 144 -5.84 26.26 14.79
N PRO A 145 -5.65 27.48 14.25
CA PRO A 145 -6.37 28.64 14.75
C PRO A 145 -7.89 28.36 14.65
N PRO A 146 -8.68 28.76 15.66
CA PRO A 146 -10.11 28.44 15.71
C PRO A 146 -10.82 28.93 14.44
N PRO A 147 -11.89 28.21 13.99
CA PRO A 147 -12.62 28.59 12.79
C PRO A 147 -13.10 30.03 12.89
N GLN A 148 -12.62 30.88 11.99
CA GLN A 148 -13.10 32.24 11.85
C GLN A 148 -14.58 32.19 11.46
N GLN A 149 -15.43 32.53 12.42
CA GLN A 149 -16.86 32.69 12.23
C GLN A 149 -17.05 33.86 11.24
N PRO A 150 -17.83 33.70 10.15
CA PRO A 150 -18.06 34.80 9.21
C PRO A 150 -18.76 35.96 9.94
N PRO A 151 -18.47 37.22 9.57
CA PRO A 151 -19.12 38.38 10.17
C PRO A 151 -20.63 38.27 9.93
N GLN A 152 -21.41 38.32 11.01
CA GLN A 152 -22.86 38.42 10.92
C GLN A 152 -23.23 39.81 10.38
N PRO A 153 -24.24 39.91 9.48
CA PRO A 153 -24.74 41.19 8.99
C PRO A 153 -25.48 41.99 10.06
#